data_AF-A0A840ICK1-F1
#
_entry.id   AF-A0A840ICK1-F1
#
_cell.length_a   1.000
_cell.length_b   1.000
_cell.length_c   1.000
_cell.angle_alpha   90.00
_cell.angle_beta   90.00
_cell.angle_gamma   90.00
#
_symmetry.space_group_name_H-M   'P 1'
#
loop_
_entity.id
_entity.type
_entity.pdbx_description
1 polymer ?
#
loop_
_entity_poly.entity_id
_entity_poly.type
_entity_poly.pdbx_seq_one_letter_code
_entity_poly.pdbx_strand_id
1 'polypeptide(L)'
;MKRILLGLVASLCALGVAAPIASAKIYEIGESTVPVTTSCPDSCFVVTRTTALQVNTAGRTYPTTIPTDGRIVAFTLQLGSLTDRQIRFFNRTYGGTPRVQITVLSQTSRQKPKRFYTASAQSEVIRITPWLGRTVQFPLETTLPVRKGDVIALTVPTWAPVLAVNLDKTNGWRASRRSRCGDEQMLTMQTAQLTVGSEAQYKCLYQTAKLTYTATMISTPKVPRATRRPAARRSAARRAAKKRR
;
A
#
# COMPACT_ATOMS: atom_id res chain seq x y z
N MET A 1 -28.73 35.94 71.21
CA MET A 1 -29.71 35.44 70.20
C MET A 1 -29.56 36.36 69.00
N LYS A 2 -29.24 36.01 67.75
CA LYS A 2 -29.40 34.85 66.87
C LYS A 2 -28.23 34.82 65.87
N ARG A 3 -27.96 33.65 65.28
CA ARG A 3 -26.79 33.26 64.49
C ARG A 3 -26.97 33.50 62.97
N ILE A 4 -25.89 33.98 62.32
CA ILE A 4 -25.16 33.47 61.13
C ILE A 4 -25.98 32.83 59.96
N LEU A 5 -25.75 33.27 58.71
CA LEU A 5 -25.15 32.48 57.59
C LEU A 5 -25.18 33.19 56.22
N LEU A 6 -24.00 33.66 55.80
CA LEU A 6 -23.61 33.89 54.41
C LEU A 6 -23.38 32.52 53.74
N GLY A 7 -24.06 32.27 52.61
CA GLY A 7 -23.83 31.11 51.75
C GLY A 7 -23.01 31.48 50.52
N LEU A 8 -21.72 31.16 50.54
CA LEU A 8 -20.80 31.21 49.41
C LEU A 8 -20.85 29.84 48.70
N VAL A 9 -21.41 29.78 47.49
CA VAL A 9 -21.32 28.59 46.63
C VAL A 9 -20.10 28.75 45.72
N ALA A 10 -19.01 28.07 46.06
CA ALA A 10 -17.83 27.95 45.21
C ALA A 10 -18.04 26.78 44.22
N SER A 11 -18.33 27.09 42.97
CA SER A 11 -18.40 26.13 41.87
C SER A 11 -16.99 25.61 41.53
N LEU A 12 -16.71 24.37 41.92
CA LEU A 12 -15.47 23.66 41.60
C LEU A 12 -15.55 23.12 40.16
N CYS A 13 -15.11 23.91 39.17
CA CYS A 13 -14.89 23.42 37.80
C CYS A 13 -13.63 22.53 37.79
N ALA A 14 -13.81 21.23 37.96
CA ALA A 14 -12.76 20.24 37.71
C ALA A 14 -12.49 20.16 36.19
N LEU A 15 -11.46 20.87 35.72
CA LEU A 15 -10.89 20.70 34.38
C LEU A 15 -10.29 19.29 34.28
N GLY A 16 -11.03 18.36 33.69
CA GLY A 16 -10.50 17.06 33.29
C GLY A 16 -9.35 17.25 32.30
N VAL A 17 -8.13 16.94 32.72
CA VAL A 17 -6.97 16.90 31.84
C VAL A 17 -7.16 15.72 30.88
N ALA A 18 -7.61 16.00 29.66
CA ALA A 18 -7.69 14.99 28.61
C ALA A 18 -6.27 14.43 28.35
N ALA A 19 -6.08 13.13 28.60
CA ALA A 19 -4.83 12.47 28.27
C ALA A 19 -4.56 12.54 26.76
N PRO A 20 -3.31 12.74 26.31
CA PRO A 20 -2.99 12.80 24.89
C PRO A 20 -3.30 11.45 24.22
N ILE A 21 -4.24 11.45 23.28
CA ILE A 21 -4.62 10.27 22.50
C ILE A 21 -3.57 10.03 21.41
N ALA A 22 -2.89 8.88 21.47
CA ALA A 22 -2.05 8.40 20.38
C ALA A 22 -2.93 7.63 19.37
N SER A 23 -3.44 8.32 18.35
CA SER A 23 -4.28 7.69 17.32
C SER A 23 -3.46 7.10 16.17
N ALA A 24 -3.89 5.95 15.66
CA ALA A 24 -3.51 5.47 14.35
C ALA A 24 -4.09 6.39 13.26
N LYS A 25 -3.41 6.46 12.11
CA LYS A 25 -3.87 7.17 10.92
C LYS A 25 -4.23 6.17 9.83
N ILE A 26 -5.28 6.47 9.08
CA ILE A 26 -5.67 5.72 7.89
C ILE A 26 -4.99 6.37 6.68
N TYR A 27 -4.46 5.55 5.78
CA TYR A 27 -3.84 5.97 4.53
C TYR A 27 -4.41 5.15 3.38
N GLU A 28 -4.82 5.82 2.30
CA GLU A 28 -5.14 5.20 1.02
C GLU A 28 -3.88 5.19 0.14
N ILE A 29 -3.20 4.05 0.14
CA ILE A 29 -1.93 3.84 -0.56
C ILE A 29 -2.21 3.61 -2.05
N GLY A 30 -1.48 4.33 -2.92
CA GLY A 30 -1.67 4.27 -4.37
C GLY A 30 -2.79 5.15 -4.92
N GLU A 31 -3.55 5.83 -4.04
CA GLU A 31 -4.59 6.76 -4.46
C GLU A 31 -4.02 7.94 -5.27
N SER A 32 -4.83 8.39 -6.23
CA SER A 32 -4.51 9.50 -7.11
C SER A 32 -5.73 10.36 -7.32
N THR A 33 -5.53 11.67 -7.26
CA THR A 33 -6.56 12.69 -7.52
C THR A 33 -6.95 12.79 -9.00
N VAL A 34 -6.16 12.18 -9.90
CA VAL A 34 -6.48 12.11 -11.32
C VAL A 34 -7.24 10.80 -11.58
N PRO A 35 -8.57 10.89 -11.83
CA PRO A 35 -9.36 9.71 -12.10
C PRO A 35 -8.91 9.08 -13.42
N VAL A 36 -8.89 7.75 -13.45
CA VAL A 36 -8.72 6.98 -14.68
C VAL A 36 -9.79 5.92 -14.72
N THR A 37 -10.16 5.50 -15.92
CA THR A 37 -11.05 4.36 -16.13
C THR A 37 -10.28 3.21 -16.72
N THR A 38 -10.71 1.99 -16.35
CA THR A 38 -10.17 0.77 -16.95
C THR A 38 -10.49 0.74 -18.44
N SER A 39 -9.59 0.18 -19.24
CA SER A 39 -9.70 0.23 -20.71
C SER A 39 -10.64 -0.81 -21.32
N CYS A 40 -11.08 -1.80 -20.54
CA CYS A 40 -12.10 -2.76 -20.97
C CYS A 40 -13.51 -2.15 -20.81
N PRO A 41 -14.44 -2.36 -21.76
CA PRO A 41 -14.39 -3.42 -22.78
C PRO A 41 -13.73 -3.07 -24.13
N ASP A 42 -13.54 -1.78 -24.46
CA ASP A 42 -13.18 -1.33 -25.81
C ASP A 42 -11.73 -1.67 -26.20
N SER A 43 -10.76 -1.03 -25.54
CA SER A 43 -9.33 -1.31 -25.71
C SER A 43 -8.87 -2.24 -24.59
N CYS A 44 -9.47 -3.43 -24.52
CA CYS A 44 -9.34 -4.28 -23.35
C CYS A 44 -7.96 -4.95 -23.24
N PHE A 45 -7.13 -4.42 -22.35
CA PHE A 45 -5.88 -5.02 -21.94
C PHE A 45 -6.02 -5.53 -20.51
N VAL A 46 -5.54 -6.74 -20.26
CA VAL A 46 -5.55 -7.37 -18.94
C VAL A 46 -4.13 -7.56 -18.44
N VAL A 47 -3.95 -7.49 -17.12
CA VAL A 47 -2.71 -7.92 -16.48
C VAL A 47 -2.75 -9.45 -16.40
N THR A 48 -1.64 -10.12 -16.74
CA THR A 48 -1.59 -11.59 -16.81
C THR A 48 -0.41 -12.16 -16.04
N ARG A 49 -0.68 -13.17 -15.20
CA ARG A 49 0.30 -14.11 -14.61
C ARG A 49 1.57 -13.44 -14.09
N THR A 50 1.42 -12.34 -13.36
CA THR A 50 2.55 -11.52 -12.90
C THR A 50 2.20 -10.78 -11.62
N THR A 51 3.22 -10.31 -10.90
CA THR A 51 3.07 -9.33 -9.82
C THR A 51 3.40 -7.96 -10.37
N ALA A 52 2.45 -7.04 -10.23
CA ALA A 52 2.45 -5.73 -10.86
C ALA A 52 2.62 -4.63 -9.82
N LEU A 53 3.59 -3.76 -10.06
CA LEU A 53 4.05 -2.69 -9.18
C LEU A 53 3.88 -1.33 -9.87
N GLN A 54 3.08 -0.43 -9.31
CA GLN A 54 2.95 0.92 -9.87
C GLN A 54 4.24 1.73 -9.64
N VAL A 55 4.82 2.31 -10.69
CA VAL A 55 6.05 3.12 -10.57
C VAL A 55 5.82 4.61 -10.74
N ASN A 56 4.86 5.03 -11.56
CA ASN A 56 4.48 6.44 -11.69
C ASN A 56 2.97 6.56 -11.89
N THR A 57 2.34 7.54 -11.24
CA THR A 57 0.93 7.88 -11.45
C THR A 57 0.78 9.39 -11.45
N ALA A 58 0.37 9.96 -12.59
CA ALA A 58 0.20 11.41 -12.75
C ALA A 58 1.41 12.21 -12.20
N GLY A 59 2.63 11.77 -12.51
CA GLY A 59 3.87 12.41 -12.06
C GLY A 59 4.37 12.02 -10.66
N ARG A 60 3.57 11.34 -9.83
CA ARG A 60 4.01 10.82 -8.54
C ARG A 60 4.78 9.51 -8.69
N THR A 61 6.05 9.49 -8.30
CA THR A 61 6.90 8.30 -8.34
C THR A 61 6.64 7.36 -7.15
N TYR A 62 6.57 6.05 -7.43
CA TYR A 62 6.26 4.96 -6.49
C TYR A 62 5.08 5.28 -5.54
N PRO A 63 3.89 5.56 -6.09
CA PRO A 63 2.73 6.02 -5.31
C PRO A 63 2.23 5.00 -4.29
N THR A 64 2.59 3.72 -4.46
CA THR A 64 2.21 2.62 -3.57
C THR A 64 3.24 2.32 -2.46
N THR A 65 4.22 3.20 -2.26
CA THR A 65 5.22 3.06 -1.18
C THR A 65 4.60 3.37 0.18
N ILE A 66 4.92 2.53 1.17
CA ILE A 66 4.44 2.66 2.54
C ILE A 66 5.14 3.83 3.26
N PRO A 67 4.39 4.83 3.76
CA PRO A 67 4.98 6.05 4.35
C PRO A 67 5.46 5.86 5.80
N THR A 68 4.87 4.91 6.52
CA THR A 68 5.15 4.60 7.93
C THR A 68 4.73 3.18 8.23
N ASP A 69 5.29 2.58 9.28
CA ASP A 69 4.93 1.24 9.72
C ASP A 69 3.44 1.14 10.08
N GLY A 70 2.84 -0.02 9.81
CA GLY A 70 1.42 -0.25 10.00
C GLY A 70 0.97 -1.61 9.49
N ARG A 71 -0.31 -1.67 9.12
CA ARG A 71 -0.94 -2.87 8.55
C ARG A 71 -1.86 -2.50 7.40
N ILE A 72 -1.84 -3.28 6.31
CA ILE A 72 -2.88 -3.24 5.29
C ILE A 72 -4.08 -4.01 5.79
N VAL A 73 -5.26 -3.42 5.67
CA VAL A 73 -6.52 -3.98 6.18
C VAL A 73 -7.56 -4.22 5.09
N ALA A 74 -7.46 -3.52 3.97
CA ALA A 74 -8.32 -3.68 2.81
C ALA A 74 -7.58 -3.23 1.56
N PHE A 75 -8.11 -3.58 0.40
CA PHE A 75 -7.65 -3.05 -0.88
C PHE A 75 -8.81 -2.87 -1.85
N THR A 76 -8.70 -1.88 -2.71
CA THR A 76 -9.74 -1.51 -3.68
C THR A 76 -9.24 -1.82 -5.08
N LEU A 77 -10.11 -2.39 -5.90
CA LEU A 77 -9.89 -2.61 -7.33
C LEU A 77 -10.98 -1.91 -8.12
N GLN A 78 -10.60 -1.21 -9.18
CA GLN A 78 -11.53 -0.89 -10.27
C GLN A 78 -11.31 -1.92 -11.38
N LEU A 79 -12.35 -2.69 -11.67
CA LEU A 79 -12.33 -3.80 -12.62
C LEU A 79 -13.06 -3.42 -13.89
N GLY A 80 -12.40 -3.60 -15.03
CA GLY A 80 -13.03 -3.38 -16.33
C GLY A 80 -14.18 -4.35 -16.59
N SER A 81 -15.17 -3.89 -17.35
CA SER A 81 -16.28 -4.73 -17.82
C SER A 81 -15.82 -5.56 -19.01
N LEU A 82 -16.33 -6.79 -19.12
CA LEU A 82 -16.00 -7.71 -20.21
C LEU A 82 -17.25 -8.41 -20.70
N THR A 83 -17.25 -8.71 -22.00
CA THR A 83 -18.21 -9.62 -22.61
C THR A 83 -17.87 -11.08 -22.28
N ASP A 84 -18.86 -11.97 -22.34
CA ASP A 84 -18.63 -13.41 -22.14
C ASP A 84 -17.59 -14.00 -23.09
N ARG A 85 -17.51 -13.46 -24.32
CA ARG A 85 -16.50 -13.87 -25.31
C ARG A 85 -15.09 -13.54 -24.82
N GLN A 86 -14.87 -12.34 -24.30
CA GLN A 86 -13.58 -11.94 -23.74
C GLN A 86 -13.24 -12.75 -22.49
N ILE A 87 -14.21 -12.98 -21.59
CA ILE A 87 -14.02 -13.81 -20.41
C ILE A 87 -13.59 -15.24 -20.79
N ARG A 88 -14.28 -15.87 -21.76
CA ARG A 88 -13.92 -17.21 -22.24
C ARG A 88 -12.52 -17.23 -22.86
N PHE A 89 -12.19 -16.22 -23.68
CA PHE A 89 -10.86 -16.10 -24.25
C PHE A 89 -9.78 -16.03 -23.17
N PHE A 90 -9.91 -15.11 -22.21
CA PHE A 90 -8.91 -14.95 -21.16
C PHE A 90 -8.82 -16.15 -20.22
N ASN A 91 -9.94 -16.78 -19.89
CA ASN A 91 -9.93 -18.02 -19.11
C ASN A 91 -9.17 -19.13 -19.83
N ARG A 92 -9.36 -19.30 -21.14
CA ARG A 92 -8.65 -20.31 -21.93
C ARG A 92 -7.16 -20.01 -22.03
N THR A 93 -6.80 -18.74 -22.21
CA THR A 93 -5.42 -18.33 -22.50
C THR A 93 -4.56 -18.20 -21.23
N TYR A 94 -5.14 -17.77 -20.10
CA TYR A 94 -4.38 -17.33 -18.92
C TYR A 94 -4.67 -18.13 -17.64
N GLY A 95 -5.14 -19.36 -17.76
CA GLY A 95 -5.20 -20.31 -16.65
C GLY A 95 -6.48 -20.28 -15.82
N GLY A 96 -7.62 -20.01 -16.46
CA GLY A 96 -8.95 -20.08 -15.85
C GLY A 96 -9.45 -18.73 -15.32
N THR A 97 -10.35 -18.78 -14.35
CA THR A 97 -11.06 -17.60 -13.82
C THR A 97 -10.10 -16.50 -13.32
N PRO A 98 -10.45 -15.21 -13.47
CA PRO A 98 -9.61 -14.10 -13.05
C PRO A 98 -9.42 -14.09 -11.53
N ARG A 99 -8.16 -13.97 -11.11
CA ARG A 99 -7.71 -14.06 -9.73
C ARG A 99 -6.70 -12.97 -9.43
N VAL A 100 -6.76 -12.44 -8.21
CA VAL A 100 -5.85 -11.40 -7.72
C VAL A 100 -5.53 -11.59 -6.24
N GLN A 101 -4.46 -10.96 -5.79
CA GLN A 101 -3.99 -10.96 -4.41
C GLN A 101 -3.18 -9.68 -4.18
N ILE A 102 -3.33 -9.02 -3.04
CA ILE A 102 -2.47 -7.90 -2.69
C ILE A 102 -1.18 -8.44 -2.07
N THR A 103 -0.03 -7.90 -2.49
CA THR A 103 1.29 -8.34 -2.03
C THR A 103 2.09 -7.17 -1.50
N VAL A 104 2.67 -7.34 -0.31
CA VAL A 104 3.67 -6.44 0.25
C VAL A 104 5.02 -6.88 -0.30
N LEU A 105 5.71 -5.95 -0.95
CA LEU A 105 7.04 -6.15 -1.48
C LEU A 105 8.06 -5.41 -0.62
N SER A 106 8.96 -6.17 0.00
CA SER A 106 10.14 -5.63 0.67
C SER A 106 11.31 -5.63 -0.31
N GLN A 107 12.04 -4.52 -0.34
CA GLN A 107 13.11 -4.33 -1.30
C GLN A 107 14.38 -5.07 -0.84
N THR A 108 14.75 -6.16 -1.52
CA THR A 108 15.87 -7.02 -1.07
C THR A 108 17.23 -6.39 -1.33
N SER A 109 17.39 -5.72 -2.48
CA SER A 109 18.68 -5.18 -2.90
C SER A 109 18.81 -3.69 -2.63
N ARG A 110 19.96 -3.30 -2.08
CA ARG A 110 20.39 -1.90 -1.98
C ARG A 110 21.01 -1.38 -3.28
N GLN A 111 21.27 -2.25 -4.26
CA GLN A 111 21.85 -1.86 -5.54
C GLN A 111 20.83 -1.11 -6.40
N LYS A 112 21.34 -0.12 -7.13
CA LYS A 112 20.57 0.63 -8.12
C LYS A 112 20.80 0.01 -9.51
N PRO A 113 19.75 -0.11 -10.36
CA PRO A 113 18.36 0.24 -10.08
C PRO A 113 17.66 -0.81 -9.20
N LYS A 114 16.82 -0.35 -8.28
CA LYS A 114 16.05 -1.16 -7.32
C LYS A 114 14.98 -1.99 -8.07
N ARG A 115 15.36 -3.18 -8.53
CA ARG A 115 14.52 -4.06 -9.35
C ARG A 115 14.23 -5.41 -8.71
N PHE A 116 14.82 -5.72 -7.55
CA PHE A 116 14.62 -6.98 -6.84
C PHE A 116 13.75 -6.74 -5.61
N TYR A 117 12.69 -7.53 -5.50
CA TYR A 117 11.73 -7.46 -4.41
C TYR A 117 11.40 -8.86 -3.91
N THR A 118 11.35 -8.98 -2.58
CA THR A 118 10.86 -10.16 -1.88
C THR A 118 9.40 -9.94 -1.51
N ALA A 119 8.54 -10.92 -1.76
CA ALA A 119 7.16 -10.90 -1.27
C ALA A 119 7.17 -11.16 0.24
N SER A 120 7.05 -10.13 1.06
CA SER A 120 7.17 -10.24 2.52
C SER A 120 5.85 -10.58 3.22
N ALA A 121 4.72 -10.25 2.61
CA ALA A 121 3.39 -10.65 3.06
C ALA A 121 2.41 -10.65 1.87
N GLN A 122 1.38 -11.47 1.92
CA GLN A 122 0.35 -11.55 0.88
C GLN A 122 -1.02 -11.85 1.49
N SER A 123 -2.09 -11.34 0.88
CA SER A 123 -3.46 -11.69 1.26
C SER A 123 -3.84 -13.09 0.81
N GLU A 124 -5.08 -13.51 1.04
CA GLU A 124 -5.74 -14.57 0.31
C GLU A 124 -5.87 -14.24 -1.19
N VAL A 125 -6.02 -15.28 -2.02
CA VAL A 125 -6.26 -15.14 -3.47
C VAL A 125 -7.76 -15.00 -3.71
N ILE A 126 -8.18 -13.85 -4.22
CA ILE A 126 -9.59 -13.53 -4.47
C ILE A 126 -9.95 -13.82 -5.92
N ARG A 127 -11.08 -14.51 -6.12
CA ARG A 127 -11.72 -14.66 -7.44
C ARG A 127 -12.55 -13.42 -7.72
N ILE A 128 -12.27 -12.74 -8.83
CA ILE A 128 -12.88 -11.43 -9.13
C ILE A 128 -13.99 -11.49 -10.19
N THR A 129 -14.34 -12.68 -10.69
CA THR A 129 -15.42 -12.86 -11.67
C THR A 129 -16.74 -12.17 -11.30
N PRO A 130 -17.23 -12.25 -10.04
CA PRO A 130 -18.50 -11.61 -9.67
C PRO A 130 -18.49 -10.08 -9.72
N TRP A 131 -17.30 -9.48 -9.82
CA TRP A 131 -17.08 -8.05 -9.65
C TRP A 131 -16.57 -7.35 -10.92
N LEU A 132 -16.50 -8.06 -12.04
CA LEU A 132 -16.12 -7.48 -13.33
C LEU A 132 -17.04 -6.28 -13.67
N GLY A 133 -16.45 -5.19 -14.15
CA GLY A 133 -17.16 -3.94 -14.44
C GLY A 133 -17.47 -3.06 -13.22
N ARG A 134 -16.93 -3.38 -12.03
CA ARG A 134 -17.20 -2.63 -10.79
C ARG A 134 -15.93 -2.13 -10.12
N THR A 135 -16.08 -1.09 -9.32
CA THR A 135 -15.11 -0.75 -8.28
C THR A 135 -15.53 -1.45 -7.00
N VAL A 136 -14.63 -2.23 -6.41
CA VAL A 136 -14.91 -3.06 -5.23
C VAL A 136 -13.76 -2.96 -4.25
N GLN A 137 -14.07 -2.85 -2.96
CA GLN A 137 -13.11 -2.93 -1.87
C GLN A 137 -13.26 -4.27 -1.17
N PHE A 138 -12.13 -4.96 -0.99
CA PHE A 138 -12.06 -6.22 -0.26
C PHE A 138 -11.42 -5.99 1.10
N PRO A 139 -12.08 -6.36 2.22
CA PRO A 139 -11.41 -6.48 3.50
C PRO A 139 -10.46 -7.68 3.43
N LEU A 140 -9.30 -7.58 4.09
CA LEU A 140 -8.39 -8.71 4.22
C LEU A 140 -8.84 -9.62 5.36
N GLU A 141 -8.86 -10.94 5.12
CA GLU A 141 -9.11 -11.93 6.18
C GLU A 141 -8.05 -11.82 7.29
N THR A 142 -6.79 -11.67 6.88
CA THR A 142 -5.67 -11.39 7.76
C THR A 142 -4.95 -10.13 7.30
N THR A 143 -4.92 -9.12 8.17
CA THR A 143 -4.20 -7.87 7.90
C THR A 143 -2.71 -8.12 7.66
N LEU A 144 -2.09 -7.40 6.72
CA LEU A 144 -0.69 -7.62 6.34
C LEU A 144 0.23 -6.61 7.04
N PRO A 145 1.27 -7.04 7.76
CA PRO A 145 2.23 -6.12 8.35
C PRO A 145 3.03 -5.42 7.25
N VAL A 146 3.25 -4.12 7.43
CA VAL A 146 4.08 -3.30 6.51
C VAL A 146 5.04 -2.42 7.27
N ARG A 147 6.21 -2.20 6.68
CA ARG A 147 7.23 -1.27 7.16
C ARG A 147 7.36 -0.09 6.21
N LYS A 148 7.80 1.05 6.74
CA LYS A 148 8.16 2.21 5.91
C LYS A 148 9.11 1.81 4.80
N GLY A 149 8.75 2.14 3.57
CA GLY A 149 9.55 1.85 2.37
C GLY A 149 9.25 0.50 1.70
N ASP A 150 8.44 -0.37 2.32
CA ASP A 150 7.80 -1.46 1.57
C ASP A 150 6.90 -0.88 0.48
N VAL A 151 6.58 -1.68 -0.53
CA VAL A 151 5.72 -1.26 -1.63
C VAL A 151 4.57 -2.23 -1.82
N ILE A 152 3.37 -1.70 -2.02
CA ILE A 152 2.21 -2.53 -2.31
C ILE A 152 2.12 -2.81 -3.81
N ALA A 153 1.96 -4.08 -4.14
CA ALA A 153 1.82 -4.60 -5.48
C ALA A 153 0.56 -5.47 -5.61
N LEU A 154 0.10 -5.63 -6.84
CA LEU A 154 -1.01 -6.50 -7.20
C LEU A 154 -0.47 -7.77 -7.85
N THR A 155 -0.63 -8.91 -7.19
CA THR A 155 -0.31 -10.22 -7.75
C THR A 155 -1.53 -10.75 -8.51
N VAL A 156 -1.31 -11.13 -9.77
CA VAL A 156 -2.35 -11.65 -10.66
C VAL A 156 -1.95 -13.07 -11.09
N PRO A 157 -2.44 -14.12 -10.40
CA PRO A 157 -2.09 -15.50 -10.73
C PRO A 157 -2.56 -15.97 -12.11
N THR A 158 -3.70 -15.45 -12.59
CA THR A 158 -4.28 -15.78 -13.90
C THR A 158 -4.33 -14.54 -14.78
N TRP A 159 -5.45 -13.82 -14.79
CA TRP A 159 -5.63 -12.55 -15.47
C TRP A 159 -6.55 -11.62 -14.68
N ALA A 160 -6.46 -10.31 -14.91
CA ALA A 160 -7.33 -9.32 -14.30
C ALA A 160 -7.45 -8.04 -15.17
N PRO A 161 -8.65 -7.48 -15.35
CA PRO A 161 -8.88 -6.24 -16.11
C PRO A 161 -8.68 -4.99 -15.23
N VAL A 162 -7.48 -4.87 -14.66
CA VAL A 162 -7.10 -3.84 -13.66
C VAL A 162 -6.16 -2.80 -14.26
N LEU A 163 -6.46 -2.35 -15.48
CA LEU A 163 -5.55 -1.51 -16.25
C LEU A 163 -6.29 -0.39 -16.97
N ALA A 164 -5.80 0.83 -16.79
CA ALA A 164 -6.06 1.97 -17.66
C ALA A 164 -4.87 2.13 -18.61
N VAL A 165 -5.13 2.30 -19.92
CA VAL A 165 -4.09 2.47 -20.96
C VAL A 165 -4.29 3.77 -21.74
N ASN A 166 -3.42 4.04 -22.71
CA ASN A 166 -3.44 5.27 -23.53
C ASN A 166 -3.30 6.54 -22.69
N LEU A 167 -2.62 6.46 -21.55
CA LEU A 167 -2.33 7.59 -20.67
C LEU A 167 -1.05 8.31 -21.12
N ASP A 168 -0.78 9.48 -20.57
CA ASP A 168 0.49 10.16 -20.78
C ASP A 168 1.70 9.37 -20.20
N LYS A 169 2.91 9.81 -20.54
CA LYS A 169 4.19 9.19 -20.10
C LYS A 169 4.47 9.35 -18.60
N THR A 170 3.67 10.12 -17.87
CA THR A 170 3.78 10.24 -16.40
C THR A 170 3.12 9.06 -15.67
N ASN A 171 2.56 8.11 -16.42
CA ASN A 171 1.99 6.87 -15.90
C ASN A 171 2.84 5.66 -16.32
N GLY A 172 3.10 4.77 -15.37
CA GLY A 172 3.77 3.50 -15.68
C GLY A 172 3.85 2.55 -14.51
N TRP A 173 4.01 1.27 -14.84
CA TRP A 173 4.09 0.17 -13.88
C TRP A 173 5.12 -0.86 -14.31
N ARG A 174 5.56 -1.70 -13.38
CA ARG A 174 6.50 -2.79 -13.61
C ARG A 174 5.90 -4.14 -13.31
N ALA A 175 6.23 -5.13 -14.12
CA ALA A 175 5.88 -6.53 -13.90
C ALA A 175 7.09 -7.30 -13.36
N SER A 176 6.85 -8.36 -12.58
CA SER A 176 7.83 -9.33 -12.10
C SER A 176 8.41 -10.23 -13.21
N ARG A 177 8.72 -9.64 -14.37
CA ARG A 177 9.23 -10.29 -15.58
C ARG A 177 10.69 -9.88 -15.80
N ARG A 178 11.53 -10.86 -16.17
CA ARG A 178 12.98 -10.70 -16.28
C ARG A 178 13.45 -10.09 -17.62
N SER A 179 12.69 -10.24 -18.70
CA SER A 179 13.01 -9.70 -20.04
C SER A 179 11.77 -9.84 -20.96
N ARG A 180 11.91 -9.45 -22.24
CA ARG A 180 10.95 -9.78 -23.32
C ARG A 180 9.50 -9.31 -23.03
N CYS A 181 9.38 -8.05 -22.63
CA CYS A 181 8.18 -7.51 -22.00
C CYS A 181 6.94 -7.43 -22.93
N GLY A 182 7.12 -7.53 -24.24
CA GLY A 182 6.05 -7.52 -25.23
C GLY A 182 5.77 -8.89 -25.86
N ASP A 183 6.58 -9.91 -25.56
CA ASP A 183 6.46 -11.22 -26.20
C ASP A 183 5.23 -11.96 -25.68
N GLU A 184 4.39 -12.50 -26.56
CA GLU A 184 3.17 -13.22 -26.17
C GLU A 184 3.46 -14.41 -25.25
N GLN A 185 4.58 -15.09 -25.47
CA GLN A 185 5.03 -16.18 -24.61
C GLN A 185 5.25 -15.69 -23.17
N MET A 186 5.79 -14.49 -22.97
CA MET A 186 5.98 -13.92 -21.64
C MET A 186 4.66 -13.54 -20.96
N LEU A 187 3.59 -13.29 -21.72
CA LEU A 187 2.26 -13.01 -21.17
C LEU A 187 1.57 -14.27 -20.65
N THR A 188 1.96 -15.46 -21.12
CA THR A 188 1.41 -16.76 -20.71
C THR A 188 2.28 -17.50 -19.68
N MET A 189 3.55 -17.12 -19.55
CA MET A 189 4.44 -17.61 -18.49
C MET A 189 3.99 -17.14 -17.10
N GLN A 190 4.08 -18.03 -16.11
CA GLN A 190 3.83 -17.67 -14.72
C GLN A 190 5.02 -16.92 -14.14
N THR A 191 4.82 -15.65 -13.83
CA THR A 191 5.81 -14.78 -13.17
C THR A 191 5.29 -14.13 -11.89
N ALA A 192 4.02 -14.38 -11.54
CA ALA A 192 3.44 -13.91 -10.29
C ALA A 192 4.22 -14.50 -9.10
N GLN A 193 4.54 -13.67 -8.12
CA GLN A 193 5.08 -14.13 -6.83
C GLN A 193 3.92 -14.71 -6.03
N LEU A 194 3.80 -16.05 -6.00
CA LEU A 194 2.70 -16.75 -5.34
C LEU A 194 3.07 -17.29 -3.95
N THR A 195 4.32 -17.03 -3.51
CA THR A 195 4.87 -17.57 -2.27
C THR A 195 5.55 -16.46 -1.50
N VAL A 196 5.19 -16.29 -0.23
CA VAL A 196 5.89 -15.40 0.71
C VAL A 196 7.36 -15.83 0.82
N GLY A 197 8.28 -14.87 0.83
CA GLY A 197 9.72 -15.09 0.83
C GLY A 197 10.32 -15.29 -0.56
N SER A 198 9.51 -15.49 -1.61
CA SER A 198 10.02 -15.54 -2.98
C SER A 198 10.57 -14.18 -3.41
N GLU A 199 11.67 -14.19 -4.16
CA GLU A 199 12.24 -13.00 -4.79
C GLU A 199 11.98 -12.99 -6.29
N ALA A 200 11.64 -11.82 -6.84
CA ALA A 200 11.54 -11.62 -8.27
C ALA A 200 12.18 -10.31 -8.74
N GLN A 201 12.53 -10.29 -10.03
CA GLN A 201 13.07 -9.11 -10.69
C GLN A 201 11.98 -8.40 -11.52
N TYR A 202 11.86 -7.10 -11.36
CA TYR A 202 10.85 -6.24 -11.97
C TYR A 202 11.44 -5.45 -13.15
N LYS A 203 11.93 -6.14 -14.18
CA LYS A 203 12.64 -5.50 -15.30
C LYS A 203 11.69 -4.88 -16.31
N CYS A 204 10.54 -5.50 -16.55
CA CYS A 204 9.57 -5.00 -17.52
C CYS A 204 8.86 -3.75 -17.03
N LEU A 205 9.05 -2.65 -17.75
CA LEU A 205 8.38 -1.37 -17.53
C LEU A 205 7.35 -1.17 -18.64
N TYR A 206 6.11 -0.93 -18.25
CA TYR A 206 5.02 -0.57 -19.13
C TYR A 206 4.69 0.89 -18.85
N GLN A 207 4.79 1.73 -19.87
CA GLN A 207 4.50 3.16 -19.80
C GLN A 207 3.11 3.44 -20.36
N THR A 208 2.60 4.66 -20.19
CA THR A 208 1.28 5.09 -20.70
C THR A 208 0.11 4.27 -20.15
N ALA A 209 0.32 3.65 -18.98
CA ALA A 209 -0.66 2.78 -18.34
C ALA A 209 -0.58 2.85 -16.81
N LYS A 210 -1.73 2.68 -16.15
CA LYS A 210 -1.88 2.71 -14.69
C LYS A 210 -2.68 1.49 -14.22
N LEU A 211 -2.16 0.82 -13.21
CA LEU A 211 -2.88 -0.24 -12.51
C LEU A 211 -3.96 0.39 -11.63
N THR A 212 -5.15 -0.18 -11.66
CA THR A 212 -6.33 0.40 -11.00
C THR A 212 -6.61 -0.26 -9.64
N TYR A 213 -5.62 -0.19 -8.73
CA TYR A 213 -5.74 -0.64 -7.35
C TYR A 213 -5.24 0.40 -6.33
N THR A 214 -5.81 0.36 -5.13
CA THR A 214 -5.32 1.06 -3.93
C THR A 214 -5.34 0.11 -2.73
N ALA A 215 -4.69 0.49 -1.63
CA ALA A 215 -4.72 -0.27 -0.39
C ALA A 215 -4.96 0.64 0.82
N THR A 216 -5.88 0.23 1.69
CA THR A 216 -6.16 0.91 2.95
C THR A 216 -5.19 0.41 4.01
N MET A 217 -4.38 1.34 4.54
CA MET A 217 -3.40 1.08 5.59
C MET A 217 -3.79 1.79 6.88
N ILE A 218 -3.65 1.09 8.00
CA ILE A 218 -3.71 1.68 9.36
C ILE A 218 -2.30 1.73 9.92
N SER A 219 -1.81 2.92 10.31
CA SER A 219 -0.47 3.06 10.87
C SER A 219 -0.37 2.60 12.31
N THR A 220 0.81 2.10 12.71
CA THR A 220 1.12 1.91 14.13
C THR A 220 1.15 3.27 14.85
N PRO A 221 0.40 3.46 15.95
CA PRO A 221 0.43 4.69 16.73
C PRO A 221 1.85 4.99 17.21
N LYS A 222 2.26 6.26 17.09
CA LYS A 222 3.55 6.72 17.64
C LYS A 222 3.31 7.28 19.02
N VAL A 223 4.12 6.87 19.99
CA VAL A 223 4.12 7.46 21.34
C VAL A 223 4.31 8.97 21.17
N PRO A 224 3.37 9.81 21.66
CA PRO A 224 3.55 11.25 21.65
C PRO A 224 4.89 11.54 22.31
N ARG A 225 5.72 12.36 21.67
CA ARG A 225 7.03 12.70 22.25
C ARG A 225 6.75 13.48 23.53
N ALA A 226 6.64 12.78 24.67
CA ALA A 226 6.58 13.39 25.98
C ALA A 226 7.74 14.38 26.03
N THR A 227 7.41 15.63 26.39
CA THR A 227 8.31 16.77 26.48
C THR A 227 9.63 16.25 27.01
N ARG A 228 10.60 16.10 26.11
CA ARG A 228 11.88 15.49 26.40
C ARG A 228 12.52 16.42 27.42
N ARG A 229 12.33 16.14 28.71
CA ARG A 229 12.84 16.96 29.81
C ARG A 229 14.31 17.18 29.45
N PRO A 230 14.79 18.42 29.30
CA PRO A 230 16.17 18.66 28.94
C PRO A 230 17.00 17.83 29.91
N ALA A 231 17.84 16.93 29.38
CA ALA A 231 18.75 16.17 30.21
C ALA A 231 19.49 17.21 31.05
N ALA A 232 19.20 17.23 32.36
CA ALA A 232 19.80 18.19 33.26
C ALA A 232 21.31 18.10 33.03
N ARG A 233 21.93 19.23 32.69
CA ARG A 233 23.38 19.40 32.51
C ARG A 233 24.11 18.89 33.75
N ARG A 234 24.34 17.57 33.84
CA ARG A 234 25.28 16.94 34.77
C ARG A 234 26.69 17.11 34.20
N SER A 235 27.14 18.34 34.06
CA SER A 235 28.52 18.61 33.59
C SER A 235 29.20 19.83 34.22
N ALA A 236 28.54 20.57 35.13
CA ALA A 236 29.22 21.66 35.86
C ALA A 236 29.82 21.23 37.21
N ALA A 237 29.24 20.25 37.91
CA ALA A 237 29.67 19.91 39.28
C ALA A 237 30.95 19.05 39.39
N ARG A 238 31.41 18.41 38.30
CA ARG A 238 32.63 17.56 38.34
C ARG A 238 33.94 18.30 38.01
N ARG A 239 33.90 19.56 37.58
CA ARG A 239 35.13 20.35 37.32
C ARG A 239 35.62 21.17 38.52
N ALA A 240 34.83 21.32 39.57
CA ALA A 240 35.28 22.00 40.80
C ALA A 240 36.11 21.10 41.74
N ALA A 241 35.96 19.77 41.66
CA ALA A 241 36.65 18.83 42.55
C ALA A 241 38.06 18.41 42.08
N LYS A 242 38.48 18.78 40.86
CA LYS A 242 39.82 18.44 40.32
C LYS A 242 40.83 19.61 40.35
N LYS A 243 40.46 20.74 40.96
CA LYS A 243 41.33 21.93 41.10
C LYS A 243 41.89 22.13 42.53
N ARG A 244 41.72 21.14 43.41
CA ARG A 244 42.28 21.10 44.77
C ARG A 244 42.91 19.73 45.02
N ARG A 245 44.06 19.49 44.42
CA ARG A 245 45.07 18.50 44.84
C ARG A 245 46.36 18.81 44.11
#